data_AF-A0A428J404-F1
#
_entry.id   AF-A0A428J404-F1
#
_cell.length_a   1.000
_cell.length_b   1.000
_cell.length_c   1.000
_cell.angle_alpha   90.00
_cell.angle_beta   90.00
_cell.angle_gamma   90.00
#
_symmetry.space_group_name_H-M   'P 1'
#
loop_
_entity.id
_entity.type
_entity.pdbx_description
1 polymer ?
#
loop_
_entity_poly.entity_id
_entity_poly.type
_entity_poly.pdbx_seq_one_letter_code
_entity_poly.pdbx_strand_id
1 'polypeptide(L)'
;MHKIELITVDGLREDNLRIYENDGLRKLIQYTSRIIYNMQKKNEKCIVNASGGDNIETAFIGIICHVLRVPVFYQLDESRKVMRLPAFPVSLDYNLWLKHFSLFDRLYRQGFLSTNLNQFSKDQLLELKDFVEVHDDQYRLTSIGLLIHEASLHRFEEEGHVFLPAVSSSSSNEGIELNKEIPLAFKTDLEAILNLDYVQARKYFKL
;
A
#
# COMPACT_ATOMS: atom_id res chain seq x y z
N MET A 1 25.83 -11.11 19.02
CA MET A 1 25.60 -11.81 17.74
C MET A 1 24.48 -11.06 17.02
N HIS A 2 24.72 -10.53 15.83
CA HIS A 2 23.67 -9.80 15.09
C HIS A 2 22.71 -10.81 14.44
N LYS A 3 21.41 -10.57 14.56
CA LYS A 3 20.40 -11.38 13.86
C LYS A 3 20.41 -10.96 12.39
N ILE A 4 20.65 -11.92 11.50
CA ILE A 4 20.63 -11.74 10.05
C ILE A 4 19.50 -12.60 9.50
N GLU A 5 18.68 -12.02 8.64
CA GLU A 5 17.61 -12.69 7.92
C GLU A 5 17.82 -12.46 6.43
N LEU A 6 17.78 -13.54 5.64
CA LEU A 6 17.93 -13.50 4.19
C LEU A 6 16.58 -13.81 3.56
N ILE A 7 16.14 -12.93 2.65
CA ILE A 7 14.90 -13.09 1.90
C ILE A 7 15.27 -13.08 0.41
N THR A 8 14.84 -14.11 -0.31
CA THR A 8 15.01 -14.20 -1.77
C THR A 8 13.78 -13.63 -2.46
N VAL A 9 13.99 -12.71 -3.40
CA VAL A 9 12.93 -12.12 -4.22
C VAL A 9 13.00 -12.69 -5.63
N ASP A 10 12.09 -13.59 -5.97
CA ASP A 10 12.04 -14.20 -7.30
C ASP A 10 11.47 -13.24 -8.34
N GLY A 11 11.96 -13.35 -9.57
CA GLY A 11 11.40 -12.64 -10.72
C GLY A 11 12.09 -11.32 -11.06
N LEU A 12 13.06 -10.86 -10.25
CA LEU A 12 13.96 -9.76 -10.59
C LEU A 12 15.02 -10.23 -11.62
N ARG A 13 14.55 -10.54 -12.83
CA ARG A 13 15.38 -11.04 -13.91
C ARG A 13 15.39 -10.07 -15.09
N GLU A 14 16.54 -9.45 -15.35
CA GLU A 14 16.71 -8.50 -16.47
C GLU A 14 16.52 -9.15 -17.84
N ASP A 15 16.74 -10.47 -17.96
CA ASP A 15 16.53 -11.21 -19.21
C ASP A 15 15.05 -11.39 -19.58
N ASN A 16 14.13 -11.06 -18.67
CA ASN A 16 12.70 -11.08 -18.93
C ASN A 16 12.00 -9.89 -18.25
N LEU A 17 11.97 -8.75 -18.97
CA LEU A 17 11.35 -7.50 -18.52
C LEU A 17 9.90 -7.70 -18.03
N ARG A 18 9.14 -8.57 -18.72
CA ARG A 18 7.76 -8.87 -18.33
C ARG A 18 7.71 -9.47 -16.93
N ILE A 19 8.55 -10.45 -16.59
CA ILE A 19 8.58 -11.05 -15.25
C ILE A 19 9.13 -10.06 -14.22
N TYR A 20 10.14 -9.27 -14.61
CA TYR A 20 10.76 -8.24 -13.78
C TYR A 20 9.73 -7.23 -13.26
N GLU A 21 8.98 -6.60 -14.17
CA GLU A 21 7.99 -5.58 -13.83
C GLU A 21 6.77 -6.17 -13.12
N ASN A 22 6.29 -7.31 -13.62
CA ASN A 22 4.99 -7.85 -13.24
C ASN A 22 5.00 -8.72 -12.00
N ASP A 23 6.14 -9.29 -11.62
CA ASP A 23 6.26 -10.18 -10.48
C ASP A 23 7.41 -9.74 -9.56
N GLY A 24 8.60 -9.52 -10.13
CA GLY A 24 9.81 -9.19 -9.37
C GLY A 24 9.67 -7.91 -8.54
N LEU A 25 9.38 -6.78 -9.19
CA LEU A 25 9.23 -5.48 -8.53
C LEU A 25 8.08 -5.48 -7.51
N ARG A 26 6.98 -6.16 -7.81
CA ARG A 26 5.85 -6.26 -6.88
C ARG A 26 6.23 -6.98 -5.60
N LYS A 27 6.89 -8.12 -5.72
CA LYS A 27 7.38 -8.89 -4.56
C LYS A 27 8.40 -8.07 -3.78
N LEU A 28 9.29 -7.37 -4.47
CA LEU A 28 10.25 -6.47 -3.84
C LEU A 28 9.56 -5.41 -2.98
N ILE A 29 8.52 -4.76 -3.50
CA ILE A 29 7.71 -3.77 -2.77
C ILE A 29 7.04 -4.43 -1.56
N GLN A 30 6.31 -5.52 -1.77
CA GLN A 30 5.58 -6.21 -0.69
C GLN A 30 6.50 -6.66 0.45
N TYR A 31 7.64 -7.27 0.14
CA TYR A 31 8.60 -7.69 1.16
C TYR A 31 9.21 -6.50 1.88
N THR A 32 9.65 -5.48 1.15
CA THR A 32 10.29 -4.29 1.74
C THR A 32 9.32 -3.54 2.66
N SER A 33 8.12 -3.24 2.17
CA SER A 33 7.06 -2.59 2.95
C SER A 33 6.74 -3.39 4.20
N ARG A 34 6.51 -4.71 4.08
CA ARG A 34 6.19 -5.57 5.22
C ARG A 34 7.30 -5.58 6.27
N ILE A 35 8.56 -5.63 5.87
CA ILE A 35 9.70 -5.56 6.81
C ILE A 35 9.68 -4.22 7.55
N ILE A 36 9.58 -3.11 6.81
CA ILE A 36 9.55 -1.76 7.36
C ILE A 36 8.42 -1.60 8.38
N TYR A 37 7.19 -1.99 8.00
CA TYR A 37 6.03 -1.89 8.89
C TYR A 37 6.18 -2.75 10.14
N ASN A 38 6.71 -3.96 10.03
CA ASN A 38 6.94 -4.82 11.19
C ASN A 38 7.94 -4.21 12.16
N MET A 39 8.94 -3.46 11.67
CA MET A 39 9.88 -2.73 12.52
C MET A 39 9.22 -1.50 13.14
N GLN A 40 8.45 -0.73 12.36
CA GLN A 40 7.71 0.44 12.84
C GLN A 40 6.69 0.07 13.93
N LYS A 41 5.93 -1.02 13.75
CA LYS A 41 4.99 -1.54 14.76
C LYS A 41 5.67 -1.92 16.08
N LYS A 42 6.96 -2.27 16.05
CA LYS A 42 7.78 -2.55 17.23
C LYS A 42 8.47 -1.31 17.80
N ASN A 43 8.24 -0.13 17.23
CA ASN A 43 8.97 1.10 17.51
C ASN A 43 10.49 0.96 17.34
N GLU A 44 10.92 0.08 16.43
CA GLU A 44 12.33 -0.11 16.11
C GLU A 44 12.79 0.88 15.03
N LYS A 45 14.02 1.40 15.17
CA LYS A 45 14.61 2.28 14.15
C LYS A 45 14.98 1.46 12.92
N CYS A 46 14.36 1.76 11.79
CA CYS A 46 14.68 1.17 10.50
C CYS A 46 15.50 2.18 9.65
N ILE A 47 16.55 1.69 8.99
CA ILE A 47 17.30 2.40 7.97
C ILE A 47 17.52 1.45 6.80
N VAL A 48 17.61 1.99 5.59
CA VAL A 48 17.89 1.20 4.38
C VAL A 48 19.24 1.57 3.80
N ASN A 49 20.04 0.55 3.49
CA ASN A 49 21.25 0.69 2.71
C ASN A 49 20.92 0.34 1.26
N ALA A 50 21.03 1.32 0.37
CA ALA A 50 20.73 1.21 -1.05
C ALA A 50 22.00 1.23 -1.92
N SER A 51 23.15 0.83 -1.35
CA SER A 51 24.45 0.80 -2.07
C SER A 51 24.61 -0.41 -2.99
N GLY A 52 23.68 -1.37 -2.96
CA GLY A 52 23.74 -2.58 -3.76
C GLY A 52 22.39 -2.87 -4.41
N GLY A 53 22.41 -3.75 -5.42
CA GLY A 53 21.29 -3.98 -6.32
C GLY A 53 21.50 -3.27 -7.66
N ASP A 54 20.62 -3.53 -8.61
CA ASP A 54 20.59 -2.77 -9.87
C ASP A 54 20.03 -1.34 -9.65
N ASN A 55 20.31 -0.44 -10.58
CA ASN A 55 19.83 0.94 -10.61
C ASN A 55 18.30 1.01 -10.51
N ILE A 56 17.57 0.10 -11.16
CA ILE A 56 16.12 0.09 -11.13
C ILE A 56 15.63 -0.30 -9.73
N GLU A 57 16.17 -1.38 -9.16
CA GLU A 57 15.83 -1.84 -7.81
C GLU A 57 16.11 -0.75 -6.77
N THR A 58 17.29 -0.14 -6.85
CA THR A 58 17.73 0.95 -5.97
C THR A 58 16.79 2.16 -6.05
N ALA A 59 16.35 2.52 -7.26
CA ALA A 59 15.39 3.60 -7.46
C ALA A 59 14.02 3.29 -6.83
N PHE A 60 13.50 2.07 -7.02
CA PHE A 60 12.24 1.65 -6.41
C PHE A 60 12.33 1.60 -4.88
N ILE A 61 13.41 1.06 -4.32
CA ILE A 61 13.67 1.08 -2.88
C ILE A 61 13.69 2.50 -2.34
N GLY A 62 14.32 3.44 -3.05
CA GLY A 62 14.29 4.86 -2.72
C GLY A 62 12.86 5.40 -2.60
N ILE A 63 12.02 5.14 -3.61
CA ILE A 63 10.62 5.58 -3.63
C ILE A 63 9.84 4.99 -2.44
N ILE A 64 9.92 3.67 -2.22
CA ILE A 64 9.25 2.98 -1.11
C ILE A 64 9.67 3.63 0.21
N CYS A 65 10.97 3.83 0.43
CA CYS A 65 11.47 4.42 1.66
C CYS A 65 11.02 5.88 1.84
N HIS A 66 10.93 6.67 0.78
CA HIS A 66 10.39 8.02 0.86
C HIS A 66 8.91 8.02 1.24
N VAL A 67 8.10 7.15 0.63
CA VAL A 67 6.68 6.99 0.95
C VAL A 67 6.50 6.55 2.41
N LEU A 68 7.31 5.60 2.87
CA LEU A 68 7.26 5.04 4.23
C LEU A 68 8.05 5.84 5.26
N ARG A 69 8.61 6.98 4.87
CA ARG A 69 9.42 7.89 5.71
C ARG A 69 10.61 7.20 6.40
N VAL A 70 11.24 6.24 5.72
CA VAL A 70 12.44 5.54 6.18
C VAL A 70 13.72 6.19 5.61
N PRO A 71 14.74 6.47 6.43
CA PRO A 71 16.01 6.99 5.95
C PRO A 71 16.76 6.00 5.04
N VAL A 72 17.19 6.47 3.88
CA VAL A 72 18.02 5.71 2.93
C VAL A 72 19.45 6.23 2.93
N PHE A 73 20.40 5.31 2.92
CA PHE A 73 21.83 5.59 2.86
C PHE A 73 22.48 4.88 1.67
N TYR A 74 23.43 5.55 1.06
CA TYR A 74 24.22 5.05 -0.06
C TYR A 74 25.71 5.22 0.24
N GLN A 75 26.51 4.19 -0.04
CA GLN A 75 27.96 4.21 0.09
C GLN A 75 28.57 4.56 -1.26
N LEU A 76 29.35 5.64 -1.30
CA LEU A 76 30.05 6.07 -2.51
C LEU A 76 31.29 5.18 -2.74
N ASP A 77 31.30 4.48 -3.89
CA ASP A 77 32.16 3.32 -4.18
C ASP A 77 33.66 3.55 -3.91
N GLU A 78 34.21 4.70 -4.32
CA GLU A 78 35.65 4.94 -4.20
C GLU A 78 36.09 5.43 -2.81
N SER A 79 35.17 5.98 -2.01
CA SER A 79 35.53 6.73 -0.81
C SER A 79 35.08 6.08 0.51
N ARG A 80 34.27 5.00 0.44
CA ARG A 80 33.56 4.40 1.59
C ARG A 80 32.77 5.43 2.42
N LYS A 81 32.52 6.61 1.86
CA LYS A 81 31.71 7.64 2.51
C LYS A 81 30.25 7.24 2.35
N VAL A 82 29.53 7.32 3.46
CA VAL A 82 28.10 7.08 3.48
C VAL A 82 27.39 8.42 3.33
N MET A 83 26.56 8.53 2.31
CA MET A 83 25.65 9.65 2.08
C MET A 83 24.24 9.23 2.51
N ARG A 84 23.56 10.10 3.25
CA ARG A 84 22.12 9.97 3.45
C ARG A 84 21.41 10.60 2.25
N LEU A 85 20.50 9.86 1.61
CA LEU A 85 19.66 10.45 0.58
C LEU A 85 18.72 11.50 1.20
N PRO A 86 18.60 12.69 0.58
CA PRO A 86 17.70 13.73 1.08
C PRO A 86 16.26 13.22 1.06
N ALA A 87 15.49 13.54 2.09
CA ALA A 87 14.08 13.20 2.10
C ALA A 87 13.33 14.04 1.06
N PHE A 88 12.73 13.41 0.06
CA PHE A 88 11.85 14.09 -0.88
C PHE A 88 10.43 14.17 -0.32
N PRO A 89 9.77 15.34 -0.41
CA PRO A 89 8.36 15.45 -0.05
C PRO A 89 7.52 14.72 -1.09
N VAL A 90 7.20 13.45 -0.82
CA VAL A 90 6.25 12.66 -1.61
C VAL A 90 4.90 12.70 -0.91
N SER A 91 3.90 13.29 -1.55
CA SER A 91 2.51 13.25 -1.08
C SER A 91 1.74 12.20 -1.87
N LEU A 92 1.17 11.22 -1.18
CA LEU A 92 0.21 10.30 -1.79
C LEU A 92 -1.14 11.00 -1.97
N ASP A 93 -1.78 10.80 -3.12
CA ASP A 93 -3.15 11.26 -3.33
C ASP A 93 -4.14 10.40 -2.53
N TYR A 94 -4.31 10.79 -1.27
CA TYR A 94 -5.15 10.08 -0.34
C TYR A 94 -6.64 10.17 -0.68
N ASN A 95 -7.05 11.24 -1.38
CA ASN A 95 -8.43 11.40 -1.82
C ASN A 95 -8.75 10.40 -2.93
N LEU A 96 -7.83 10.21 -3.88
CA LEU A 96 -7.94 9.17 -4.90
C LEU A 96 -8.02 7.78 -4.27
N TRP A 97 -7.13 7.48 -3.32
CA TRP A 97 -7.14 6.19 -2.62
C TRP A 97 -8.44 5.96 -1.85
N LEU A 98 -8.93 6.94 -1.07
CA LEU A 98 -10.20 6.84 -0.34
C LEU A 98 -11.39 6.66 -1.28
N LYS A 99 -11.43 7.42 -2.39
CA LYS A 99 -12.48 7.34 -3.41
C LYS A 99 -12.61 5.94 -4.00
N HIS A 100 -11.51 5.20 -4.09
CA HIS A 100 -11.46 3.87 -4.70
C HIS A 100 -11.05 2.78 -3.70
N PHE A 101 -11.24 3.01 -2.40
CA PHE A 101 -10.69 2.16 -1.35
C PHE A 101 -11.13 0.71 -1.49
N SER A 102 -12.43 0.43 -1.68
CA SER A 102 -12.90 -0.96 -1.81
C SER A 102 -12.26 -1.69 -2.98
N LEU A 103 -11.96 -0.96 -4.06
CA LEU A 103 -11.34 -1.54 -5.23
C LEU A 103 -9.89 -1.89 -4.95
N PHE A 104 -9.11 -0.96 -4.39
CA PHE A 104 -7.74 -1.22 -4.00
C PHE A 104 -7.65 -2.38 -2.99
N ASP A 105 -8.49 -2.38 -1.95
CA ASP A 105 -8.50 -3.43 -0.92
C ASP A 105 -8.86 -4.81 -1.51
N ARG A 106 -9.88 -4.88 -2.39
CA ARG A 106 -10.23 -6.13 -3.08
C ARG A 106 -9.10 -6.66 -3.95
N LEU A 107 -8.51 -5.81 -4.81
CA LEU A 107 -7.41 -6.21 -5.68
C LEU A 107 -6.17 -6.61 -4.85
N TYR A 108 -5.92 -5.94 -3.73
CA TYR A 108 -4.82 -6.26 -2.83
C TYR A 108 -5.02 -7.64 -2.16
N ARG A 109 -6.22 -7.90 -1.61
CA ARG A 109 -6.53 -9.16 -0.92
C ARG A 109 -6.64 -10.36 -1.85
N GLN A 110 -7.25 -10.17 -3.02
CA GLN A 110 -7.50 -11.25 -3.98
C GLN A 110 -6.35 -11.44 -4.97
N GLY A 111 -5.47 -10.44 -5.09
CA GLY A 111 -4.37 -10.40 -6.06
C GLY A 111 -4.85 -10.03 -7.47
N PHE A 112 -6.00 -10.55 -7.89
CA PHE A 112 -6.58 -10.32 -9.22
C PHE A 112 -8.12 -10.32 -9.20
N LEU A 113 -8.72 -9.63 -10.19
CA LEU A 113 -10.17 -9.62 -10.46
C LEU A 113 -10.41 -9.89 -11.94
N SER A 114 -11.38 -10.74 -12.28
CA SER A 114 -11.69 -11.03 -13.70
C SER A 114 -12.25 -9.80 -14.43
N THR A 115 -11.78 -9.56 -15.67
CA THR A 115 -12.30 -8.47 -16.52
C THR A 115 -13.73 -8.70 -16.98
N ASN A 116 -14.17 -9.96 -17.09
CA ASN A 116 -15.51 -10.36 -17.56
C ASN A 116 -16.65 -9.87 -16.67
N LEU A 117 -16.35 -9.47 -15.43
CA LEU A 117 -17.34 -8.97 -14.49
C LEU A 117 -17.67 -7.48 -14.69
N ASN A 118 -17.07 -6.80 -15.69
CA ASN A 118 -17.24 -5.37 -15.99
C ASN A 118 -17.24 -4.49 -14.73
N GLN A 119 -16.33 -4.79 -13.79
CA GLN A 119 -16.31 -4.17 -12.47
C GLN A 119 -15.88 -2.69 -12.49
N PHE A 120 -15.45 -2.18 -13.65
CA PHE A 120 -14.89 -0.86 -13.82
C PHE A 120 -15.57 -0.14 -14.97
N SER A 121 -15.92 1.13 -14.75
CA SER A 121 -16.22 2.02 -15.88
C SER A 121 -14.95 2.39 -16.64
N LYS A 122 -15.08 2.80 -17.90
CA LYS A 122 -13.93 3.28 -18.70
C LYS A 122 -13.24 4.48 -18.03
N ASP A 123 -14.02 5.38 -17.42
CA ASP A 123 -13.48 6.56 -16.74
C ASP A 123 -12.69 6.17 -15.50
N GLN A 124 -13.14 5.17 -14.74
CA GLN A 124 -12.38 4.64 -13.59
C GLN A 124 -11.06 4.01 -14.02
N LEU A 125 -11.05 3.23 -15.11
CA LEU A 125 -9.80 2.66 -15.64
C LEU A 125 -8.82 3.73 -16.10
N LEU A 126 -9.31 4.81 -16.70
CA LEU A 126 -8.47 5.91 -17.13
C LEU A 126 -7.87 6.68 -15.94
N GLU A 127 -8.67 6.93 -14.90
CA GLU A 127 -8.24 7.57 -13.66
C GLU A 127 -7.22 6.70 -12.89
N LEU A 128 -7.35 5.37 -12.97
CA LEU A 128 -6.53 4.41 -12.21
C LEU A 128 -5.43 3.72 -13.03
N LYS A 129 -5.16 4.17 -14.27
CA LYS A 129 -4.25 3.50 -15.21
C LYS A 129 -2.83 3.23 -14.68
N ASP A 130 -2.34 4.06 -13.76
CA ASP A 130 -1.00 3.93 -13.19
C ASP A 130 -0.98 3.01 -11.95
N PHE A 131 -2.16 2.67 -11.42
CA PHE A 131 -2.35 1.90 -10.20
C PHE A 131 -3.00 0.54 -10.43
N VAL A 132 -3.74 0.38 -11.53
CA VAL A 132 -4.43 -0.83 -11.92
C VAL A 132 -4.08 -1.14 -13.37
N GLU A 133 -3.69 -2.38 -13.63
CA GLU A 133 -3.36 -2.88 -14.95
C GLU A 133 -4.18 -4.12 -15.29
N VAL A 134 -4.23 -4.44 -16.58
CA VAL A 134 -4.82 -5.69 -17.08
C VAL A 134 -3.70 -6.64 -17.48
N HIS A 135 -3.69 -7.83 -16.90
CA HIS A 135 -2.75 -8.91 -17.21
C HIS A 135 -3.52 -10.22 -17.37
N ASP A 136 -3.39 -10.86 -18.53
CA ASP A 136 -4.08 -12.13 -18.88
C ASP A 136 -5.59 -12.11 -18.54
N ASP A 137 -6.31 -11.09 -19.02
CA ASP A 137 -7.75 -10.87 -18.78
C ASP A 137 -8.15 -10.73 -17.29
N GLN A 138 -7.22 -10.25 -16.48
CA GLN A 138 -7.45 -9.96 -15.08
C GLN A 138 -6.94 -8.56 -14.71
N TYR A 139 -7.73 -7.83 -13.93
CA TYR A 139 -7.30 -6.62 -13.26
C TYR A 139 -6.45 -6.97 -12.05
N ARG A 140 -5.36 -6.23 -11.86
CA ARG A 140 -4.51 -6.30 -10.65
C ARG A 140 -3.91 -4.93 -10.37
N LEU A 141 -3.51 -4.68 -9.12
CA LEU A 141 -2.77 -3.47 -8.78
C LEU A 141 -1.42 -3.47 -9.50
N THR A 142 -0.88 -2.33 -9.93
CA THR A 142 0.52 -2.25 -10.35
C THR A 142 1.44 -2.29 -9.12
N SER A 143 2.76 -2.34 -9.33
CA SER A 143 3.75 -2.12 -8.28
C SER A 143 3.50 -0.83 -7.48
N ILE A 144 3.16 0.27 -8.16
CA ILE A 144 2.82 1.54 -7.53
C ILE A 144 1.47 1.46 -6.82
N GLY A 145 0.46 0.83 -7.45
CA GLY A 145 -0.85 0.63 -6.84
C GLY A 145 -0.78 -0.14 -5.52
N LEU A 146 0.07 -1.16 -5.43
CA LEU A 146 0.38 -1.88 -4.19
C LEU A 146 0.99 -0.96 -3.14
N LEU A 147 2.05 -0.23 -3.49
CA LEU A 147 2.75 0.68 -2.57
C LEU A 147 1.80 1.73 -2.00
N ILE A 148 1.00 2.38 -2.85
CA ILE A 148 0.05 3.41 -2.41
C ILE A 148 -1.01 2.80 -1.50
N HIS A 149 -1.55 1.63 -1.83
CA HIS A 149 -2.55 0.99 -1.00
C HIS A 149 -1.99 0.65 0.38
N GLU A 150 -0.83 0.01 0.44
CA GLU A 150 -0.17 -0.35 1.70
C GLU A 150 0.13 0.89 2.55
N ALA A 151 0.76 1.91 1.97
CA ALA A 151 1.15 3.13 2.68
C ALA A 151 -0.05 3.94 3.17
N SER A 152 -1.09 4.04 2.34
CA SER A 152 -2.31 4.78 2.70
C SER A 152 -3.11 4.03 3.76
N LEU A 153 -3.21 2.70 3.66
CA LEU A 153 -3.87 1.87 4.68
C LEU A 153 -3.15 1.98 6.02
N HIS A 154 -1.81 1.85 6.04
CA HIS A 154 -1.03 2.01 7.27
C HIS A 154 -1.22 3.39 7.89
N ARG A 155 -1.17 4.45 7.09
CA ARG A 155 -1.44 5.80 7.57
C ARG A 155 -2.86 5.93 8.12
N PHE A 156 -3.86 5.31 7.48
CA PHE A 156 -5.22 5.28 8.00
C PHE A 156 -5.31 4.50 9.33
N GLU A 157 -4.56 3.42 9.51
CA GLU A 157 -4.49 2.70 10.79
C GLU A 157 -3.96 3.61 11.93
N GLU A 158 -2.91 4.38 11.66
CA GLU A 158 -2.29 5.27 12.65
C GLU A 158 -3.08 6.56 12.89
N GLU A 159 -3.49 7.24 11.82
CA GLU A 159 -4.05 8.59 11.84
C GLU A 159 -5.55 8.65 11.54
N GLY A 160 -6.18 7.53 11.14
CA GLY A 160 -7.58 7.48 10.68
C GLY A 160 -8.58 8.03 11.71
N HIS A 161 -8.22 7.97 12.98
CA HIS A 161 -8.99 8.55 14.08
C HIS A 161 -9.17 10.08 14.00
N VAL A 162 -8.29 10.78 13.31
CA VAL A 162 -8.38 12.22 13.06
C VAL A 162 -9.39 12.52 11.96
N PHE A 163 -9.57 11.58 11.02
CA PHE A 163 -10.40 11.75 9.83
C PHE A 163 -11.80 11.16 9.97
N LEU A 164 -11.98 10.19 10.87
CA LEU A 164 -13.27 9.59 11.14
C LEU A 164 -14.09 10.46 12.12
N PRO A 165 -15.40 10.63 11.89
CA PRO A 165 -16.27 11.33 12.83
C PRO A 165 -16.20 10.67 14.20
N ALA A 166 -16.28 11.48 15.26
CA ALA A 166 -16.33 10.97 16.63
C ALA A 166 -17.47 9.95 16.75
N VAL A 167 -17.16 8.77 17.30
CA VAL A 167 -18.17 7.75 17.56
C VAL A 167 -19.21 8.38 18.49
N SER A 168 -20.42 8.60 18.00
CA SER A 168 -21.50 9.12 18.82
C SER A 168 -21.73 8.15 19.98
N SER A 169 -21.63 8.64 21.22
CA SER A 169 -21.87 7.88 22.45
C SER A 169 -23.31 7.36 22.59
N SER A 170 -24.19 7.69 21.65
CA SER A 170 -25.48 7.04 21.47
C SER A 170 -25.30 5.69 20.78
N SER A 171 -24.86 4.69 21.54
CA SER A 171 -25.07 3.29 21.20
C SER A 171 -26.56 2.97 21.35
N SER A 172 -27.38 3.30 20.36
CA SER A 172 -28.49 2.42 20.02
C SER A 172 -27.90 1.31 19.15
N ASN A 173 -28.09 0.06 19.58
CA ASN A 173 -27.80 -1.16 18.83
C ASN A 173 -28.72 -1.31 17.59
N GLU A 174 -29.07 -0.21 16.95
CA GLU A 174 -29.73 -0.23 15.66
C GLU A 174 -28.60 -0.31 14.64
N GLY A 175 -28.47 -1.47 14.00
CA GLY A 175 -27.58 -1.62 12.85
C GLY A 175 -27.81 -0.43 11.92
N ILE A 176 -26.73 0.23 11.50
CA ILE A 176 -26.81 1.31 10.51
C ILE A 176 -27.44 0.67 9.27
N GLU A 177 -28.75 0.81 9.11
CA GLU A 177 -29.42 0.50 7.86
C GLU A 177 -28.94 1.56 6.88
N LEU A 178 -27.95 1.19 6.06
CA LEU A 178 -27.54 1.95 4.90
C LEU A 178 -28.78 2.15 4.03
N ASN A 179 -29.36 3.35 4.13
CA ASN A 179 -30.58 3.74 3.42
C ASN A 179 -30.48 3.38 1.94
N LYS A 180 -31.59 2.92 1.35
CA LYS A 180 -31.69 2.41 -0.03
C LYS A 180 -31.31 3.40 -1.13
N GLU A 181 -31.07 4.67 -0.80
CA GLU A 181 -30.74 5.74 -1.75
C GLU A 181 -29.23 5.92 -1.97
N ILE A 182 -28.40 5.19 -1.23
CA ILE A 182 -26.95 5.28 -1.39
C ILE A 182 -26.51 4.48 -2.61
N PRO A 183 -25.71 5.04 -3.55
CA PRO A 183 -25.15 4.30 -4.66
C PRO A 183 -24.44 3.04 -4.20
N LEU A 184 -24.68 1.91 -4.88
CA LEU A 184 -24.15 0.59 -4.48
C LEU A 184 -22.61 0.60 -4.33
N ALA A 185 -21.91 1.38 -5.16
CA ALA A 185 -20.46 1.56 -5.06
C ALA A 185 -20.06 2.14 -3.70
N PHE A 186 -20.70 3.25 -3.29
CA PHE A 186 -20.43 3.89 -1.99
C PHE A 186 -20.81 3.01 -0.80
N LYS A 187 -21.90 2.23 -0.94
CA LYS A 187 -22.28 1.23 0.08
C LYS A 187 -21.18 0.18 0.24
N THR A 188 -20.63 -0.30 -0.87
CA THR A 188 -19.53 -1.28 -0.90
C THR A 188 -18.25 -0.69 -0.29
N ASP A 189 -17.94 0.57 -0.60
CA ASP A 189 -16.81 1.30 -0.01
C ASP A 189 -16.94 1.43 1.51
N LEU A 190 -18.11 1.85 1.99
CA LEU A 190 -18.38 1.96 3.42
C LEU A 190 -18.33 0.60 4.12
N GLU A 191 -18.92 -0.43 3.55
CA GLU A 191 -18.87 -1.79 4.11
C GLU A 191 -17.42 -2.30 4.18
N ALA A 192 -16.60 -2.06 3.15
CA ALA A 192 -15.18 -2.42 3.16
C ALA A 192 -14.44 -1.71 4.30
N ILE A 193 -14.64 -0.38 4.47
CA ILE A 193 -14.00 0.40 5.54
C ILE A 193 -14.48 -0.07 6.93
N LEU A 194 -15.78 -0.30 7.11
CA LEU A 194 -16.36 -0.73 8.40
C LEU A 194 -15.92 -2.14 8.82
N ASN A 195 -15.48 -2.97 7.88
CA ASN A 195 -14.99 -4.32 8.14
C ASN A 195 -13.50 -4.39 8.48
N LEU A 196 -12.78 -3.27 8.51
CA LEU A 196 -11.38 -3.26 8.91
C LEU A 196 -11.25 -3.50 10.42
N ASP A 197 -10.34 -4.40 10.82
CA ASP A 197 -10.18 -4.87 12.20
C ASP A 197 -10.04 -3.73 13.21
N TYR A 198 -9.30 -2.67 12.86
CA TYR A 198 -9.07 -1.52 13.72
C TYR A 198 -10.27 -0.55 13.80
N VAL A 199 -11.13 -0.52 12.77
CA VAL A 199 -12.41 0.20 12.81
C VAL A 199 -13.40 -0.55 13.71
N GLN A 200 -13.43 -1.88 13.61
CA GLN A 200 -14.26 -2.71 14.49
C GLN A 200 -13.78 -2.69 15.94
N ALA A 201 -12.47 -2.72 16.19
CA ALA A 201 -11.90 -2.65 17.54
C ALA A 201 -12.35 -1.39 18.31
N ARG A 202 -12.58 -0.27 17.63
CA ARG A 202 -13.08 0.97 18.24
C ARG A 202 -14.57 0.94 18.61
N LYS A 203 -15.39 0.06 18.04
CA LYS A 203 -16.79 -0.11 18.47
C LYS A 203 -16.90 -0.72 19.88
N TYR A 204 -15.83 -1.36 20.37
CA TYR A 204 -15.83 -2.05 21.66
C TYR A 204 -15.09 -1.32 22.79
N PHE A 205 -14.40 -0.21 22.50
CA PHE A 205 -13.84 0.65 23.54
C PHE A 205 -14.87 1.68 24.00
N LYS A 206 -15.68 1.29 25.00
CA LYS A 206 -16.29 2.26 25.91
C LYS A 206 -15.17 2.83 26.79
N LEU A 207 -14.96 4.14 26.72
CA LEU A 207 -14.30 4.90 27.79
C LEU A 207 -15.17 4.86 29.04
#